data_AF-A0A7F8RFT5-F1
#
_entry.id   AF-A0A7F8RFT5-F1
#
_cell.length_a   1.000
_cell.length_b   1.000
_cell.length_c   1.000
_cell.angle_alpha   90.00
_cell.angle_beta   90.00
_cell.angle_gamma   90.00
#
_symmetry.space_group_name_H-M   'P 1'
#
loop_
_entity.id
_entity.type
_entity.pdbx_description
1 polymer ?
#
loop_
_entity_poly.entity_id
_entity_poly.type
_entity_poly.pdbx_seq_one_letter_code
_entity_poly.pdbx_strand_id
1 'polypeptide(L)'
;MKGGSKEYWFVLTAESLSWYKDEEEKEKKYMLPLDNLKIRDVEKGFMSNKHVFAIFNTEQRNVYKDLRQIELACDSQEDVDSWKASFLRAGVYPEKDQAENEDGVQENTFSMDPQLERQVETIRNLVDSYVAIINKSIRDLMPKTIMHLMINNTPPEEMYLPS
;
A
#
# COMPACT_ATOMS: atom_id res chain seq x y z
N MET A 1 -26.62 19.27 10.26
CA MET A 1 -25.31 19.31 10.96
C MET A 1 -24.25 18.92 9.94
N LYS A 2 -23.46 19.88 9.44
CA LYS A 2 -22.35 19.59 8.52
C LYS A 2 -21.34 18.73 9.29
N GLY A 3 -21.17 17.48 8.89
CA GLY A 3 -20.27 16.54 9.56
C GLY A 3 -18.84 17.08 9.49
N GLY A 4 -18.19 17.24 10.65
CA GLY A 4 -16.76 17.55 10.69
C GLY A 4 -15.95 16.42 10.08
N SER A 5 -14.73 16.73 9.61
CA SER A 5 -13.78 15.71 9.16
C SER A 5 -13.49 14.76 10.32
N LYS A 6 -13.77 13.47 10.12
CA LYS A 6 -13.44 12.41 11.08
C LYS A 6 -12.35 11.55 10.48
N GLU A 7 -11.41 11.19 11.33
CA GLU A 7 -10.36 10.23 11.01
C GLU A 7 -10.89 8.82 11.21
N TYR A 8 -10.51 7.93 10.30
CA TYR A 8 -10.87 6.51 10.31
C TYR A 8 -9.68 5.71 9.81
N TRP A 9 -9.62 4.45 10.23
CA TRP A 9 -8.66 3.50 9.69
C TRP A 9 -9.25 2.81 8.45
N PHE A 10 -8.64 3.00 7.28
CA PHE A 10 -9.13 2.46 6.01
C PHE A 10 -8.36 1.21 5.60
N VAL A 11 -9.10 0.20 5.15
CA VAL A 11 -8.54 -1.04 4.59
C VAL A 11 -9.15 -1.24 3.22
N LEU A 12 -8.32 -1.22 2.18
CA LEU A 12 -8.69 -1.51 0.81
C LEU A 12 -8.30 -2.96 0.46
N THR A 13 -9.27 -3.72 -0.05
CA THR A 13 -9.05 -5.03 -0.64
C THR A 13 -9.38 -4.97 -2.13
N ALA A 14 -9.21 -6.10 -2.83
CA ALA A 14 -9.61 -6.22 -4.23
C ALA A 14 -11.12 -6.07 -4.47
N GLU A 15 -11.95 -6.17 -3.43
CA GLU A 15 -13.43 -6.23 -3.55
C GLU A 15 -14.13 -5.11 -2.76
N SER A 16 -13.50 -4.54 -1.74
CA SER A 16 -14.14 -3.54 -0.88
C SER A 16 -13.18 -2.52 -0.30
N LEU A 17 -13.71 -1.33 -0.01
CA LEU A 17 -13.11 -0.35 0.90
C LEU A 17 -13.85 -0.41 2.23
N SER A 18 -13.19 -0.87 3.28
CA SER A 18 -13.73 -0.87 4.64
C SER A 18 -13.10 0.22 5.48
N TRP A 19 -13.84 0.76 6.45
CA TRP A 19 -13.25 1.64 7.45
C TRP A 19 -13.70 1.32 8.87
N TYR A 20 -12.77 1.49 9.78
CA TYR A 20 -12.86 1.18 11.19
C TYR A 20 -12.70 2.45 12.02
N LYS A 21 -13.14 2.39 13.27
CA LYS A 21 -12.97 3.48 14.21
C LYS A 21 -11.49 3.87 14.39
N ASP A 22 -10.61 2.88 14.43
CA ASP A 22 -9.19 2.98 14.75
C ASP A 22 -8.43 1.77 14.16
N GLU A 23 -7.11 1.79 14.28
CA GLU A 23 -6.17 0.78 13.76
C GLU A 23 -6.30 -0.60 14.44
N GLU A 24 -7.05 -0.72 15.55
CA GLU A 24 -7.29 -2.03 16.17
C GLU A 24 -8.21 -2.92 15.32
N GLU A 25 -8.88 -2.35 14.31
CA GLU A 25 -9.79 -3.05 13.37
C GLU A 25 -10.95 -3.81 14.06
N LYS A 26 -11.29 -3.46 15.31
CA LYS A 26 -12.35 -4.12 16.08
C LYS A 26 -13.75 -3.61 15.73
N GLU A 27 -13.88 -2.30 15.47
CA GLU A 27 -15.17 -1.67 15.23
C GLU A 27 -15.29 -1.19 13.78
N LYS A 28 -15.73 -2.10 12.90
CA LYS A 28 -16.01 -1.79 11.50
C LYS A 28 -17.22 -0.87 11.40
N LYS A 29 -17.02 0.32 10.82
CA LYS A 29 -18.08 1.32 10.63
C LYS A 29 -18.87 1.08 9.37
N TYR A 30 -18.19 0.66 8.30
CA TYR A 30 -18.82 0.36 7.03
C TYR A 30 -17.89 -0.50 6.16
N MET A 31 -18.50 -1.15 5.17
CA MET A 31 -17.81 -1.86 4.09
C MET A 31 -18.50 -1.43 2.79
N LEU A 32 -17.75 -0.75 1.94
CA LEU A 32 -18.19 -0.27 0.65
C LEU A 32 -17.70 -1.22 -0.45
N PRO A 33 -18.59 -1.95 -1.15
CA PRO A 33 -18.22 -2.71 -2.34
C PRO A 33 -17.67 -1.79 -3.44
N LEU A 34 -16.67 -2.26 -4.19
CA LEU A 34 -16.02 -1.45 -5.22
C LEU A 34 -16.80 -1.37 -6.55
N ASP A 35 -17.90 -2.11 -6.68
CA ASP A 35 -18.72 -2.14 -7.88
C ASP A 35 -19.23 -0.74 -8.27
N ASN A 36 -19.09 -0.41 -9.55
CA ASN A 36 -19.56 0.86 -10.13
C ASN A 36 -18.97 2.10 -9.44
N LEU A 37 -17.80 1.99 -8.81
CA LEU A 37 -17.11 3.15 -8.24
C LEU A 37 -16.13 3.75 -9.25
N LYS A 38 -15.98 5.08 -9.15
CA LYS A 38 -14.91 5.84 -9.79
C LYS A 38 -14.31 6.83 -8.81
N ILE A 39 -13.09 7.24 -9.11
CA ILE A 39 -12.36 8.28 -8.36
C ILE A 39 -12.35 9.57 -9.16
N ARG A 40 -12.50 10.71 -8.50
CA ARG A 40 -12.23 12.01 -9.11
C ARG A 40 -11.38 12.87 -8.19
N ASP A 41 -10.65 13.79 -8.80
CA ASP A 41 -9.96 14.82 -8.04
C ASP A 41 -10.94 15.84 -7.47
N VAL A 42 -10.64 16.30 -6.25
CA VAL A 42 -11.41 17.35 -5.59
C VAL A 42 -10.55 18.61 -5.61
N GLU A 43 -11.08 19.68 -6.19
CA GLU A 43 -10.39 20.97 -6.22
C GLU A 43 -10.04 21.42 -4.80
N LYS A 44 -8.81 21.88 -4.62
CA LYS A 44 -8.37 22.44 -3.34
C LYS A 44 -9.19 23.68 -3.04
N GLY A 45 -10.07 23.58 -2.05
CA GLY A 45 -10.75 24.76 -1.51
C GLY A 45 -9.73 25.82 -1.05
N PHE A 46 -10.08 27.09 -1.23
CA PHE A 46 -9.23 28.23 -0.86
C PHE A 46 -8.76 28.05 0.61
N MET A 47 -7.44 27.90 0.83
CA MET A 47 -6.75 27.65 2.12
C MET A 47 -6.70 26.21 2.67
N SER A 48 -7.11 25.18 1.92
CA SER A 48 -6.88 23.79 2.34
C SER A 48 -5.50 23.29 1.91
N ASN A 49 -4.67 22.89 2.88
CA ASN A 49 -3.42 22.17 2.62
C ASN A 49 -3.63 20.65 2.47
N LYS A 50 -4.86 20.15 2.66
CA LYS A 50 -5.15 18.72 2.57
C LYS A 50 -5.16 18.26 1.12
N HIS A 51 -4.55 17.11 0.85
CA HIS A 51 -4.62 16.44 -0.44
C HIS A 51 -5.84 15.53 -0.43
N VAL A 52 -6.80 15.77 -1.33
CA VAL A 52 -8.13 15.12 -1.26
C VAL A 52 -8.50 14.54 -2.62
N PHE A 53 -9.07 13.34 -2.60
CA PHE A 53 -9.77 12.75 -3.74
C PHE A 53 -11.14 12.25 -3.29
N ALA A 54 -12.07 12.13 -4.24
CA ALA A 54 -13.42 11.63 -3.96
C ALA A 54 -13.69 10.30 -4.64
N ILE A 55 -14.47 9.46 -3.98
CA ILE A 55 -15.02 8.22 -4.52
C ILE A 55 -16.51 8.38 -4.67
N PHE A 56 -17.04 8.09 -5.86
CA PHE A 56 -18.46 8.21 -6.18
C PHE A 56 -18.95 6.99 -6.96
N ASN A 57 -20.27 6.76 -6.92
CA ASN A 57 -20.90 5.68 -7.67
C ASN A 57 -21.40 6.19 -9.04
N THR A 58 -21.07 5.49 -10.11
CA THR A 58 -21.43 5.89 -11.49
C THR A 58 -22.91 5.80 -11.79
N GLU A 59 -23.67 5.00 -11.03
CA GLU A 59 -25.12 4.90 -11.13
C GLU A 59 -25.83 5.96 -10.27
N GLN A 60 -25.11 6.97 -9.77
CA GLN A 60 -25.63 8.05 -8.91
C GLN A 60 -26.28 7.56 -7.62
N ARG A 61 -25.94 6.34 -7.17
CA ARG A 61 -26.35 5.81 -5.87
C ARG A 61 -25.55 6.48 -4.75
N ASN A 62 -26.13 6.53 -3.56
CA ASN A 62 -25.38 6.97 -2.39
C ASN A 62 -24.27 5.98 -2.07
N VAL A 63 -23.06 6.49 -1.88
CA VAL A 63 -21.88 5.70 -1.52
C VAL A 63 -21.88 5.39 -0.02
N TYR A 64 -22.28 6.36 0.80
CA TYR A 64 -22.37 6.18 2.24
C TYR A 64 -23.51 7.00 2.83
N LYS A 65 -24.46 6.33 3.49
CA LYS A 65 -25.68 6.96 4.03
C LYS A 65 -26.42 7.77 2.96
N ASP A 66 -26.54 9.07 3.15
CA ASP A 66 -27.15 10.06 2.26
C ASP A 66 -26.13 10.76 1.36
N LEU A 67 -24.84 10.39 1.44
CA LEU A 67 -23.76 10.98 0.66
C LEU A 67 -23.58 10.26 -0.68
N ARG A 68 -23.62 11.03 -1.77
CA ARG A 68 -23.37 10.55 -3.15
C ARG A 68 -21.89 10.30 -3.45
N GLN A 69 -21.00 10.86 -2.64
CA GLN A 69 -19.56 10.65 -2.72
C GLN A 69 -18.97 10.69 -1.32
N ILE A 70 -17.80 10.07 -1.15
CA ILE A 70 -16.97 10.22 0.04
C ILE A 70 -15.64 10.87 -0.36
N GLU A 71 -15.17 11.80 0.46
CA GLU A 71 -13.89 12.50 0.25
C GLU A 71 -12.87 11.94 1.23
N LEU A 72 -11.75 11.48 0.69
CA LEU A 72 -10.62 10.96 1.46
C LEU A 72 -9.49 11.98 1.39
N ALA A 73 -9.03 12.40 2.57
CA ALA A 73 -7.93 13.34 2.71
C ALA A 73 -6.68 12.59 3.18
N CYS A 74 -5.55 12.88 2.56
CA CYS A 74 -4.24 12.39 2.95
C CYS A 74 -3.32 13.56 3.33
N ASP A 75 -2.25 13.23 4.05
CA ASP A 75 -1.28 14.21 4.55
C ASP A 75 -0.35 14.73 3.45
N SER A 76 -0.08 13.92 2.43
CA SER A 76 0.77 14.27 1.30
C SER A 76 0.16 13.92 -0.07
N GLN A 77 0.74 14.50 -1.12
CA GLN A 77 0.39 14.12 -2.50
C GLN A 77 0.79 12.69 -2.82
N GLU A 78 1.93 12.24 -2.29
CA GLU A 78 2.45 10.87 -2.48
C GLU A 78 1.49 9.82 -1.91
N ASP A 79 0.87 10.12 -0.77
CA ASP A 79 -0.16 9.25 -0.18
C ASP A 79 -1.39 9.16 -1.10
N VAL A 80 -1.86 10.30 -1.64
CA VAL A 80 -2.99 10.31 -2.58
C VAL A 80 -2.67 9.45 -3.80
N ASP A 81 -1.48 9.62 -4.38
CA ASP A 81 -1.08 8.88 -5.57
C ASP A 81 -0.96 7.37 -5.29
N SER A 82 -0.42 7.00 -4.11
CA SER A 82 -0.33 5.62 -3.63
C SER A 82 -1.72 4.98 -3.43
N TRP A 83 -2.67 5.72 -2.86
CA TRP A 83 -4.06 5.28 -2.72
C TRP A 83 -4.74 5.12 -4.08
N LYS A 84 -4.62 6.10 -4.98
CA LYS A 84 -5.18 6.03 -6.35
C LYS A 84 -4.63 4.82 -7.11
N ALA A 85 -3.33 4.54 -7.02
CA ALA A 85 -2.73 3.36 -7.64
C ALA A 85 -3.29 2.06 -7.05
N SER A 86 -3.52 2.02 -5.73
CA SER A 86 -4.12 0.87 -5.06
C SER A 86 -5.57 0.64 -5.51
N PHE A 87 -6.36 1.71 -5.65
CA PHE A 87 -7.73 1.64 -6.19
C PHE A 87 -7.76 1.19 -7.66
N LEU A 88 -6.84 1.69 -8.49
CA LEU A 88 -6.72 1.27 -9.89
C LEU A 88 -6.43 -0.24 -9.98
N ARG A 89 -5.55 -0.76 -9.12
CA ARG A 89 -5.28 -2.20 -9.02
C ARG A 89 -6.51 -3.00 -8.59
N ALA A 90 -7.37 -2.42 -7.76
CA ALA A 90 -8.65 -3.01 -7.35
C ALA A 90 -9.78 -2.79 -8.38
N GLY A 91 -9.50 -2.22 -9.56
CA GLY A 91 -10.47 -2.02 -10.63
C GLY A 91 -11.32 -0.76 -10.53
N VAL A 92 -11.01 0.15 -9.60
CA VAL A 92 -11.68 1.45 -9.47
C VAL A 92 -10.88 2.49 -10.25
N TYR A 93 -11.43 2.91 -11.39
CA TYR A 93 -10.73 3.81 -12.31
C TYR A 93 -10.98 5.29 -11.98
N PRO A 94 -10.02 6.18 -12.29
CA PRO A 94 -10.30 7.60 -12.29
C PRO A 94 -11.40 7.95 -13.30
N GLU A 95 -12.17 8.97 -13.00
CA GLU A 95 -13.08 9.60 -13.94
C GLU A 95 -12.24 10.14 -15.10
N LYS A 96 -12.53 9.66 -16.31
CA LYS A 96 -11.96 10.25 -17.51
C LYS A 96 -12.47 11.68 -17.57
N ASP A 97 -11.57 12.66 -17.60
CA ASP A 97 -11.93 14.04 -17.86
C ASP A 97 -12.78 14.06 -19.13
N GLN A 98 -14.07 14.35 -18.98
CA GLN A 98 -14.91 14.79 -20.09
C GLN A 98 -14.51 16.24 -20.41
N ALA A 99 -13.27 16.43 -20.81
CA ALA A 99 -12.84 17.61 -21.52
C ALA A 99 -12.78 17.20 -22.99
N GLU A 100 -13.88 17.46 -23.70
CA GLU A 100 -13.79 17.80 -25.11
C GLU A 100 -12.81 18.97 -25.23
N ASN A 101 -11.54 18.70 -25.53
CA ASN A 101 -10.66 19.64 -26.19
C ASN A 101 -9.54 18.86 -26.89
N GLU A 102 -9.57 18.97 -28.20
CA GLU A 102 -8.45 18.73 -29.10
C GLU A 102 -7.22 19.49 -28.59
N ASP A 103 -6.11 18.77 -28.44
CA ASP A 103 -4.72 19.16 -28.69
C ASP A 103 -3.76 18.71 -27.59
N GLY A 104 -2.89 17.79 -27.99
CA GLY A 104 -1.46 17.91 -27.70
C GLY A 104 -0.98 17.52 -26.31
N VAL A 105 -0.39 16.32 -26.25
CA VAL A 105 0.83 16.03 -25.49
C VAL A 105 0.66 15.88 -23.97
N GLN A 106 0.26 14.66 -23.55
CA GLN A 106 0.78 14.02 -22.34
C GLN A 106 0.60 12.49 -22.36
N GLU A 107 0.87 11.85 -23.51
CA GLU A 107 0.77 10.38 -23.63
C GLU A 107 1.97 9.58 -23.07
N ASN A 108 2.98 10.23 -22.44
CA ASN A 108 4.26 9.56 -22.18
C ASN A 108 4.77 9.54 -20.73
N THR A 109 3.92 9.73 -19.72
CA THR A 109 4.34 9.63 -18.31
C THR A 109 3.70 8.50 -17.52
N PHE A 110 2.80 7.71 -18.12
CA PHE A 110 2.12 6.60 -17.44
C PHE A 110 2.19 5.23 -18.16
N SER A 111 3.05 5.05 -19.16
CA SER A 111 3.30 3.72 -19.72
C SER A 111 4.36 2.96 -18.90
N MET A 112 4.16 2.80 -17.59
CA MET A 112 4.78 1.64 -16.94
C MET A 112 4.04 0.44 -17.49
N ASP A 113 4.72 -0.34 -18.33
CA ASP A 113 4.15 -1.56 -18.91
C ASP A 113 3.61 -2.42 -17.74
N PRO A 114 2.30 -2.71 -17.69
CA PRO A 114 1.72 -3.54 -16.63
C PRO A 114 2.40 -4.92 -16.53
N GLN A 115 3.01 -5.40 -17.61
CA GLN A 115 3.81 -6.61 -17.62
C GLN A 115 5.16 -6.43 -16.90
N LEU A 116 5.82 -5.28 -17.09
CA LEU A 116 7.07 -4.94 -16.39
C LEU A 116 6.82 -4.79 -14.89
N GLU A 117 5.74 -4.13 -14.47
CA GLU A 117 5.42 -4.01 -13.04
C GLU A 117 5.23 -5.39 -12.38
N ARG A 118 4.49 -6.28 -13.04
CA ARG A 118 4.31 -7.67 -12.56
C ARG A 118 5.62 -8.44 -12.52
N GLN A 119 6.50 -8.25 -13.51
CA GLN A 119 7.80 -8.90 -13.53
C GLN A 119 8.70 -8.39 -12.40
N VAL A 120 8.75 -7.08 -12.17
CA VAL A 120 9.52 -6.50 -11.07
C VAL A 120 9.01 -7.01 -9.74
N GLU A 121 7.68 -7.08 -9.54
CA GLU A 121 7.09 -7.62 -8.31
C GLU A 121 7.41 -9.10 -8.12
N THR A 122 7.36 -9.89 -9.19
CA THR A 122 7.77 -11.31 -9.15
C THR A 122 9.24 -11.44 -8.74
N ILE A 123 10.12 -10.61 -9.32
CA ILE A 123 11.55 -10.60 -8.99
C ILE A 123 11.77 -10.22 -7.53
N ARG A 124 11.10 -9.18 -7.00
CA ARG A 124 11.20 -8.79 -5.58
C ARG A 124 10.82 -9.95 -4.66
N ASN A 125 9.66 -10.57 -4.90
CA ASN A 125 9.20 -11.70 -4.10
C ASN A 125 10.19 -12.89 -4.11
N LEU A 126 10.81 -13.18 -5.26
CA LEU A 126 11.83 -14.20 -5.37
C LEU A 126 13.11 -13.83 -4.62
N VAL A 127 13.57 -12.59 -4.72
CA VAL A 127 14.76 -12.09 -4.02
C VAL A 127 14.54 -12.11 -2.51
N ASP A 128 13.39 -11.64 -2.02
CA ASP A 128 13.07 -11.61 -0.59
C ASP A 128 13.04 -13.04 -0.02
N SER A 129 12.44 -13.98 -0.74
CA SER A 129 12.43 -15.40 -0.38
C SER A 129 13.86 -15.97 -0.32
N TYR A 130 14.68 -15.70 -1.34
CA TYR A 130 16.07 -16.18 -1.39
C TYR A 130 16.93 -15.62 -0.25
N VAL A 131 16.85 -14.32 0.00
CA VAL A 131 17.56 -13.64 1.10
C VAL A 131 17.10 -14.20 2.45
N ALA A 132 15.80 -14.44 2.63
CA ALA A 132 15.28 -15.05 3.85
C ALA A 132 15.86 -16.46 4.08
N ILE A 133 15.96 -17.29 3.04
CA ILE A 133 16.57 -18.63 3.10
C ILE A 133 18.06 -18.52 3.47
N ILE A 134 18.82 -17.67 2.78
CA ILE A 134 20.24 -17.45 3.10
C ILE A 134 20.41 -17.03 4.55
N ASN A 135 19.64 -16.03 5.01
CA ASN A 135 19.74 -15.53 6.38
C ASN A 135 19.39 -16.61 7.41
N LYS A 136 18.50 -17.55 7.06
CA LYS A 136 18.22 -18.72 7.89
C LYS A 136 19.42 -19.67 7.93
N SER A 137 20.03 -19.96 6.77
CA SER A 137 21.22 -20.81 6.67
C SER A 137 22.43 -20.22 7.41
N ILE A 138 22.68 -18.91 7.28
CA ILE A 138 23.77 -18.23 8.00
C ILE A 138 23.53 -18.32 9.51
N ARG A 139 22.33 -17.99 9.99
CA ARG A 139 22.00 -18.06 11.43
C ARG A 139 22.13 -19.46 12.00
N ASP A 140 21.89 -20.50 11.20
CA ASP A 140 22.00 -21.90 11.64
C ASP A 140 23.44 -22.44 11.56
N LEU A 141 24.16 -22.15 10.47
CA LEU A 141 25.48 -22.72 10.20
C LEU A 141 26.62 -21.96 10.88
N MET A 142 26.49 -20.65 11.08
CA MET A 142 27.55 -19.84 11.70
C MET A 142 27.87 -20.29 13.13
N PRO A 143 26.90 -20.46 14.05
CA PRO A 143 27.19 -20.93 15.40
C PRO A 143 27.77 -22.35 15.41
N LYS A 144 27.30 -23.25 14.53
CA LYS A 144 27.81 -24.63 14.41
C LYS A 144 29.25 -24.67 13.95
N THR A 145 29.59 -23.85 12.96
CA THR A 145 30.96 -23.73 12.44
C THR A 145 31.90 -23.18 13.51
N ILE A 146 31.51 -22.13 14.24
CA ILE A 146 32.29 -21.57 15.35
C ILE A 146 32.49 -22.61 16.45
N MET A 147 31.43 -23.29 16.88
CA MET A 147 31.51 -24.35 17.90
C MET A 147 32.49 -25.45 17.47
N HIS A 148 32.37 -25.93 16.23
CA HIS A 148 33.24 -27.01 15.75
C HIS A 148 34.71 -26.58 15.71
N LEU A 149 34.99 -25.39 15.19
CA LEU A 149 36.36 -24.92 15.00
C LEU A 149 37.03 -24.42 16.29
N MET A 150 36.30 -23.66 17.12
CA MET A 150 36.89 -22.95 18.26
C MET A 150 36.72 -23.65 19.61
N ILE A 151 35.78 -24.59 19.72
CA ILE A 151 35.47 -25.27 20.99
C ILE A 151 35.80 -26.75 20.91
N ASN A 152 35.42 -27.43 19.83
CA ASN A 152 35.60 -28.89 19.74
C ASN A 152 36.98 -29.30 19.22
N ASN A 153 37.64 -28.47 18.41
CA ASN A 153 38.98 -28.74 17.85
C ASN A 153 40.13 -28.10 18.65
N THR A 154 39.85 -27.42 19.77
CA THR A 154 40.86 -26.88 20.70
C THR A 154 41.23 -27.96 21.73
N PRO A 155 42.42 -28.57 21.66
CA PRO A 155 42.84 -29.57 22.64
C PRO A 155 43.05 -28.91 24.03
N PRO A 156 42.72 -29.61 25.13
CA PRO A 156 42.79 -29.05 26.50
C PRO A 156 44.22 -28.72 26.99
N GLU A 157 45.26 -29.01 26.21
CA GLU A 157 46.67 -28.79 26.59
C GLU A 157 47.14 -27.33 26.53
N GLU A 158 46.44 -26.42 25.84
CA GLU A 158 46.81 -24.99 25.82
C GLU A 158 46.23 -24.19 27.01
N MET A 159 45.38 -24.78 27.85
CA MET A 159 44.82 -24.13 29.05
C MET A 159 45.62 -24.36 30.34
N TYR A 160 46.71 -25.12 30.28
CA TYR A 160 47.62 -25.33 31.40
C TYR A 160 49.05 -24.95 31.01
N LEU A 161 49.33 -23.63 30.96
CA LEU A 161 50.73 -23.16 31.00
C LEU A 161 51.25 -23.32 32.45
N PRO A 162 52.41 -23.95 32.68
CA PRO A 162 53.01 -23.99 34.00
C PRO A 162 53.61 -22.61 34.33
N SER A 163 53.24 -22.07 35.50
CA SER A 163 53.86 -20.91 36.13
C SER A 163 55.28 -21.19 36.60
#